data_AF-A0AAE9YX99-F1
#
_entry.id   AF-A0AAE9YX99-F1
#
_cell.length_a   1.000
_cell.length_b   1.000
_cell.length_c   1.000
_cell.angle_alpha   90.00
_cell.angle_beta   90.00
_cell.angle_gamma   90.00
#
_symmetry.space_group_name_H-M   'P 1'
#
loop_
_entity.id
_entity.type
_entity.pdbx_description
1 polymer ?
#
loop_
_entity_poly.entity_id
_entity_poly.type
_entity_poly.pdbx_seq_one_letter_code
_entity_poly.pdbx_strand_id
1 'polypeptide(L)'
;MLEEGSGQGVSQSAKASKQTATNSSEISDSGSSNAQAGDARVKTEPGNKELAARASSEAPVAAEPTSLEEVKQRLEQARERLIATGEYQPKYSQAELEALVAQDRITSRFVVTLQKTKTGEQPVGFKRDSGRTTTWITTFDQMENGDTDPKLFNDLNGMTWDDKAEWEIIIIDQGEYFKEDGALAFIPTYENTAALGQKEFAEDFSEENLQGVMTPEYSQQYARVISEYKADGGDPYLKNKVREFASFKFTDDNDYDAFMARHKYTTEVGTNEHFSGDGLTKTKGESGYLAKGQHGTLETIIFEKSPETMDELEARGAILRISAKVIV
;
A
#
# COMPACT_ATOMS: atom_id res chain seq x y z
N MET A 1 14.71 -4.70 20.27
CA MET A 1 16.17 -4.83 20.46
C MET A 1 16.83 -3.94 19.44
N LEU A 2 17.65 -3.03 19.95
CA LEU A 2 18.48 -2.07 19.22
C LEU A 2 19.78 -2.77 18.78
N GLU A 3 20.26 -2.52 17.57
CA GLU A 3 21.69 -2.46 17.20
C GLU A 3 21.77 -1.56 15.94
N GLU A 4 22.31 -0.33 16.02
CA GLU A 4 23.73 0.09 16.02
C GLU A 4 24.49 -0.16 14.69
N GLY A 5 25.04 0.92 14.13
CA GLY A 5 25.85 0.91 12.91
C GLY A 5 26.36 2.30 12.51
N SER A 6 27.20 2.91 13.35
CA SER A 6 27.88 4.18 13.14
C SER A 6 29.02 4.12 12.10
N GLY A 7 29.19 5.18 11.28
CA GLY A 7 30.40 5.41 10.49
C GLY A 7 30.54 6.87 10.06
N GLN A 8 31.54 7.57 10.61
CA GLN A 8 31.85 8.99 10.42
C GLN A 8 32.77 9.29 9.21
N GLY A 9 32.67 10.54 8.71
CA GLY A 9 33.73 11.30 8.03
C GLY A 9 33.56 11.41 6.51
N VAL A 10 33.80 12.52 5.80
CA VAL A 10 34.49 13.80 6.05
C VAL A 10 33.93 14.84 5.06
N SER A 11 33.84 16.11 5.47
CA SER A 11 33.39 17.24 4.64
C SER A 11 34.36 17.57 3.50
N GLN A 12 33.83 17.95 2.33
CA GLN A 12 34.44 18.98 1.48
C GLN A 12 33.38 19.84 0.78
N SER A 13 33.55 21.14 0.94
CA SER A 13 32.85 22.27 0.34
C SER A 13 33.16 22.47 -1.14
N ALA A 14 32.18 22.81 -2.00
CA ALA A 14 32.39 23.64 -3.19
C ALA A 14 31.10 24.24 -3.80
N LYS A 15 31.01 25.57 -3.70
CA LYS A 15 30.59 26.59 -4.69
C LYS A 15 29.53 26.26 -5.77
N ALA A 16 28.41 26.98 -5.63
CA ALA A 16 27.64 27.74 -6.63
C ALA A 16 27.98 27.61 -8.13
N SER A 17 26.92 27.46 -8.95
CA SER A 17 26.73 28.35 -10.10
C SER A 17 25.25 28.48 -10.50
N LYS A 18 24.86 29.73 -10.75
CA LYS A 18 23.57 30.16 -11.31
C LYS A 18 23.50 29.76 -12.79
N GLN A 19 22.33 29.31 -13.26
CA GLN A 19 21.92 29.55 -14.64
C GLN A 19 20.41 29.86 -14.70
N THR A 20 20.15 31.15 -14.85
CA THR A 20 18.94 31.75 -15.40
C THR A 20 18.79 31.40 -16.87
N ALA A 21 17.59 31.00 -17.30
CA ALA A 21 17.09 31.25 -18.65
C ALA A 21 15.56 31.38 -18.60
N THR A 22 15.13 32.59 -18.94
CA THR A 22 13.76 33.10 -19.07
C THR A 22 13.22 32.93 -20.50
N ASN A 23 11.90 33.13 -20.60
CA ASN A 23 11.03 33.44 -21.76
C ASN A 23 10.36 32.23 -22.43
N SER A 24 9.02 32.10 -22.39
CA SER A 24 7.98 32.96 -23.02
C SER A 24 8.17 33.00 -24.53
N SER A 25 7.20 32.82 -25.43
CA SER A 25 5.74 32.79 -25.49
C SER A 25 5.42 31.88 -26.70
N GLU A 26 4.21 31.50 -27.12
CA GLU A 26 3.09 32.35 -27.50
C GLU A 26 1.96 31.45 -28.01
N ILE A 27 0.74 31.87 -27.70
CA ILE A 27 -0.53 31.35 -28.20
C ILE A 27 -0.80 32.03 -29.55
N SER A 28 -1.25 31.29 -30.56
CA SER A 28 -2.13 31.85 -31.59
C SER A 28 -3.03 30.79 -32.22
N ASP A 29 -4.30 31.00 -31.94
CA ASP A 29 -5.54 30.53 -32.56
C ASP A 29 -5.61 30.80 -34.08
N SER A 30 -6.22 29.90 -34.85
CA SER A 30 -7.25 30.23 -35.86
C SER A 30 -7.62 29.03 -36.77
N GLY A 31 -8.84 28.52 -36.57
CA GLY A 31 -9.89 28.36 -37.59
C GLY A 31 -9.61 27.76 -38.99
N SER A 32 -10.16 26.55 -39.19
CA SER A 32 -11.15 26.15 -40.22
C SER A 32 -10.88 26.35 -41.73
N SER A 33 -10.79 25.25 -42.50
CA SER A 33 -11.87 24.80 -43.43
C SER A 33 -11.41 23.80 -44.52
N ASN A 34 -12.28 22.81 -44.74
CA ASN A 34 -12.59 22.01 -45.94
C ASN A 34 -11.54 21.23 -46.77
N ALA A 35 -11.64 19.90 -46.61
CA ALA A 35 -12.00 18.88 -47.61
C ALA A 35 -11.25 18.81 -48.96
N GLN A 36 -10.49 17.73 -49.15
CA GLN A 36 -10.61 16.89 -50.35
C GLN A 36 -10.07 15.47 -50.15
N ALA A 37 -10.74 14.53 -50.80
CA ALA A 37 -10.65 13.08 -50.64
C ALA A 37 -9.34 12.47 -51.18
N GLY A 38 -8.91 11.37 -50.55
CA GLY A 38 -7.83 10.50 -51.01
C GLY A 38 -7.99 9.10 -50.43
N ASP A 39 -8.42 8.18 -51.28
CA ASP A 39 -8.67 6.77 -51.06
C ASP A 39 -7.39 6.00 -50.66
N ALA A 40 -7.41 5.26 -49.54
CA ALA A 40 -6.39 4.27 -49.21
C ALA A 40 -6.89 3.22 -48.19
N ARG A 41 -7.41 2.11 -48.73
CA ARG A 41 -7.29 0.72 -48.23
C ARG A 41 -6.98 0.54 -46.74
N VAL A 42 -8.03 0.29 -45.96
CA VAL A 42 -7.94 -0.32 -44.62
C VAL A 42 -7.46 -1.76 -44.77
N LYS A 43 -6.21 -2.03 -44.39
CA LYS A 43 -5.77 -3.38 -43.99
C LYS A 43 -6.34 -3.64 -42.60
N THR A 44 -7.36 -4.48 -42.51
CA THR A 44 -7.81 -5.05 -41.23
C THR A 44 -6.77 -6.06 -40.75
N GLU A 45 -6.00 -5.68 -39.73
CA GLU A 45 -5.20 -6.64 -38.98
C GLU A 45 -6.12 -7.53 -38.12
N PRO A 46 -5.88 -8.85 -38.04
CA PRO A 46 -6.67 -9.77 -37.23
C PRO A 46 -6.20 -9.70 -35.77
N GLY A 47 -6.48 -8.60 -35.08
CA GLY A 47 -6.04 -8.38 -33.69
C GLY A 47 -7.11 -8.54 -32.61
N ASN A 48 -8.37 -8.87 -32.97
CA ASN A 48 -9.50 -8.65 -32.06
C ASN A 48 -10.37 -9.89 -31.75
N LYS A 49 -9.91 -11.10 -32.07
CA LYS A 49 -10.63 -12.34 -31.72
C LYS A 49 -10.05 -13.07 -30.51
N GLU A 50 -8.78 -12.82 -30.16
CA GLU A 50 -8.13 -13.45 -29.00
C GLU A 50 -8.46 -12.72 -27.69
N LEU A 51 -8.63 -11.39 -27.73
CA LEU A 51 -9.15 -10.57 -26.62
C LEU A 51 -10.62 -10.86 -26.30
N ALA A 52 -11.45 -11.07 -27.33
CA ALA A 52 -12.86 -11.44 -27.15
C ALA A 52 -13.05 -12.89 -26.67
N ALA A 53 -12.13 -13.80 -26.99
CA ALA A 53 -12.18 -15.19 -26.54
C ALA A 53 -11.88 -15.33 -25.04
N ARG A 54 -11.01 -14.47 -24.47
CA ARG A 54 -10.77 -14.43 -23.02
C ARG A 54 -11.85 -13.68 -22.24
N ALA A 55 -12.53 -12.72 -22.85
CA ALA A 55 -13.70 -12.07 -22.26
C ALA A 55 -14.94 -12.99 -22.18
N SER A 56 -14.89 -14.18 -22.78
CA SER A 56 -16.01 -15.14 -22.81
C SER A 56 -15.68 -16.49 -22.16
N SER A 57 -14.52 -16.61 -21.51
CA SER A 57 -14.22 -17.71 -20.60
C SER A 57 -14.11 -17.14 -19.18
N GLU A 58 -15.23 -16.69 -18.62
CA GLU A 58 -15.34 -16.57 -17.17
C GLU A 58 -15.18 -18.00 -16.61
N ALA A 59 -13.95 -18.35 -16.25
CA ALA A 59 -13.78 -19.30 -15.15
C ALA A 59 -14.63 -18.72 -14.00
N PRO A 60 -15.55 -19.50 -13.41
CA PRO A 60 -16.39 -18.99 -12.34
C PRO A 60 -15.48 -18.38 -11.28
N VAL A 61 -15.68 -17.11 -10.95
CA VAL A 61 -15.06 -16.51 -9.76
C VAL A 61 -15.42 -17.46 -8.62
N ALA A 62 -14.41 -18.12 -8.04
CA ALA A 62 -14.64 -19.09 -6.98
C ALA A 62 -15.47 -18.40 -5.89
N ALA A 63 -16.50 -19.09 -5.39
CA ALA A 63 -17.29 -18.57 -4.28
C ALA A 63 -16.36 -18.21 -3.12
N GLU A 64 -16.71 -17.19 -2.35
CA GLU A 64 -15.94 -16.83 -1.15
C GLU A 64 -15.83 -18.04 -0.21
N PRO A 65 -14.67 -18.29 0.44
CA PRO A 65 -14.57 -19.35 1.42
C PRO A 65 -15.56 -19.13 2.57
N THR A 66 -16.00 -20.22 3.17
CA THR A 66 -17.03 -20.22 4.23
C THR A 66 -16.46 -20.34 5.65
N SER A 67 -15.18 -20.71 5.76
CA SER A 67 -14.47 -20.98 7.02
C SER A 67 -12.96 -20.75 6.89
N LEU A 68 -12.27 -20.59 8.02
CA LEU A 68 -10.81 -20.53 8.08
C LEU A 68 -10.15 -21.85 7.63
N GLU A 69 -10.79 -22.99 7.89
CA GLU A 69 -10.36 -24.30 7.38
C GLU A 69 -10.37 -24.34 5.85
N GLU A 70 -11.43 -23.81 5.22
CA GLU A 70 -11.51 -23.73 3.76
C GLU A 70 -10.46 -22.77 3.19
N VAL A 71 -10.23 -21.62 3.83
CA VAL A 71 -9.14 -20.71 3.48
C VAL A 71 -7.79 -21.44 3.47
N LYS A 72 -7.49 -22.17 4.54
CA LYS A 72 -6.25 -22.95 4.64
C LYS A 72 -6.12 -23.96 3.50
N GLN A 73 -7.19 -24.71 3.22
CA GLN A 73 -7.20 -25.69 2.15
C GLN A 73 -6.95 -25.05 0.78
N ARG A 74 -7.53 -23.88 0.51
CA ARG A 74 -7.33 -23.15 -0.75
C ARG A 74 -5.89 -22.67 -0.91
N LEU A 75 -5.25 -22.20 0.17
CA LEU A 75 -3.82 -21.83 0.16
C LEU A 75 -2.91 -23.03 -0.07
N GLU A 76 -3.22 -24.18 0.53
CA GLU A 76 -2.49 -25.44 0.30
C GLU A 76 -2.59 -25.88 -1.17
N GLN A 77 -3.79 -25.81 -1.76
CA GLN A 77 -4.00 -26.08 -3.19
C GLN A 77 -3.27 -25.08 -4.08
N ALA A 78 -3.25 -23.79 -3.72
CA ALA A 78 -2.50 -22.79 -4.46
C ALA A 78 -1.01 -23.08 -4.45
N ARG A 79 -0.47 -23.53 -3.31
CA ARG A 79 0.92 -23.97 -3.19
C ARG A 79 1.24 -25.15 -4.09
N GLU A 80 0.39 -26.18 -4.08
CA GLU A 80 0.54 -27.34 -4.98
C GLU A 80 0.55 -26.92 -6.45
N ARG A 81 -0.33 -25.97 -6.85
CA ARG A 81 -0.34 -25.42 -8.21
C ARG A 81 0.95 -24.69 -8.54
N LEU A 82 1.40 -23.76 -7.68
CA LEU A 82 2.63 -23.00 -7.92
C LEU A 82 3.86 -23.91 -8.05
N ILE A 83 3.96 -24.95 -7.21
CA ILE A 83 5.04 -25.94 -7.31
C ILE A 83 4.96 -26.70 -8.64
N ALA A 84 3.75 -27.10 -9.06
CA ALA A 84 3.56 -27.88 -10.28
C ALA A 84 3.79 -27.07 -11.56
N THR A 85 3.40 -25.79 -11.59
CA THR A 85 3.48 -24.94 -12.79
C THR A 85 4.74 -24.09 -12.84
N GLY A 86 5.30 -23.72 -11.68
CA GLY A 86 6.33 -22.69 -11.58
C GLY A 86 5.84 -21.28 -11.92
N GLU A 87 4.52 -21.08 -12.04
CA GLU A 87 3.91 -19.84 -12.53
C GLU A 87 2.83 -19.33 -11.57
N TYR A 88 2.97 -18.07 -11.15
CA TYR A 88 1.91 -17.33 -10.46
C TYR A 88 0.90 -16.77 -11.46
N GLN A 89 -0.38 -16.97 -11.19
CA GLN A 89 -1.49 -16.46 -11.99
C GLN A 89 -2.35 -15.53 -11.13
N PRO A 90 -2.20 -14.19 -11.27
CA PRO A 90 -3.04 -13.26 -10.53
C PRO A 90 -4.50 -13.45 -10.93
N LYS A 91 -5.40 -13.35 -9.95
CA LYS A 91 -6.84 -13.48 -10.18
C LYS A 91 -7.41 -12.30 -10.96
N TYR A 92 -6.85 -11.11 -10.74
CA TYR A 92 -7.27 -9.86 -11.34
C TYR A 92 -6.18 -9.30 -12.25
N SER A 93 -6.59 -8.76 -13.39
CA SER A 93 -5.78 -7.90 -14.23
C SER A 93 -5.61 -6.51 -13.60
N GLN A 94 -4.67 -5.72 -14.13
CA GLN A 94 -4.43 -4.35 -13.65
C GLN A 94 -5.68 -3.46 -13.77
N ALA A 95 -6.42 -3.58 -14.87
CA ALA A 95 -7.66 -2.82 -15.08
C ALA A 95 -8.78 -3.23 -14.11
N GLU A 96 -8.84 -4.51 -13.73
CA GLU A 96 -9.80 -4.99 -12.74
C GLU A 96 -9.44 -4.50 -11.34
N LEU A 97 -8.16 -4.48 -10.97
CA LEU A 97 -7.70 -3.89 -9.70
C LEU A 97 -8.05 -2.40 -9.60
N GLU A 98 -7.82 -1.63 -10.67
CA GLU A 98 -8.23 -0.21 -10.75
C GLU A 98 -9.75 -0.05 -10.63
N ALA A 99 -10.53 -0.94 -11.25
CA ALA A 99 -11.98 -0.95 -11.13
C ALA A 99 -12.47 -1.32 -9.72
N LEU A 100 -11.74 -2.15 -8.97
CA LEU A 100 -12.03 -2.46 -7.57
C LEU A 100 -11.81 -1.25 -6.66
N VAL A 101 -10.73 -0.48 -6.87
CA VAL A 101 -10.51 0.79 -6.15
C VAL A 101 -11.68 1.74 -6.38
N ALA A 102 -12.11 1.91 -7.64
CA ALA A 102 -13.19 2.83 -8.00
C ALA A 102 -14.55 2.45 -7.40
N GLN A 103 -14.74 1.19 -7.00
CA GLN A 103 -15.96 0.77 -6.29
C GLN A 103 -15.98 1.19 -4.83
N ASP A 104 -14.81 1.53 -4.25
CA ASP A 104 -14.62 1.96 -2.87
C ASP A 104 -15.31 1.05 -1.84
N ARG A 105 -15.19 -0.28 -2.04
CA ARG A 105 -15.85 -1.30 -1.22
C ARG A 105 -14.93 -2.46 -0.92
N ILE A 106 -14.93 -2.87 0.35
CA ILE A 106 -14.29 -4.09 0.82
C ILE A 106 -15.40 -5.11 1.03
N THR A 107 -15.50 -6.12 0.17
CA THR A 107 -16.61 -7.06 0.17
C THR A 107 -16.25 -8.44 0.70
N SER A 108 -15.01 -8.64 1.19
CA SER A 108 -14.57 -9.95 1.67
C SER A 108 -14.66 -10.06 3.18
N ARG A 109 -15.23 -11.18 3.65
CA ARG A 109 -15.21 -11.63 5.05
C ARG A 109 -13.80 -12.00 5.50
N PHE A 110 -12.99 -12.58 4.62
CA PHE A 110 -11.64 -13.01 4.95
C PHE A 110 -10.63 -12.04 4.36
N VAL A 111 -9.83 -11.44 5.24
CA VAL A 111 -8.74 -10.54 4.85
C VAL A 111 -7.42 -11.10 5.33
N VAL A 112 -6.35 -10.69 4.67
CA VAL A 112 -5.03 -11.28 4.87
C VAL A 112 -3.97 -10.20 5.02
N THR A 113 -3.01 -10.47 5.90
CA THR A 113 -1.75 -9.73 6.01
C THR A 113 -0.58 -10.69 6.12
N LEU A 114 0.59 -10.22 5.68
CA LEU A 114 1.87 -10.87 5.92
C LEU A 114 2.64 -10.03 6.94
N GLN A 115 3.14 -10.66 8.00
CA GLN A 115 4.02 -10.00 8.95
C GLN A 115 5.18 -10.88 9.35
N LYS A 116 6.23 -10.26 9.90
CA LYS A 116 7.25 -11.01 10.64
C LYS A 116 6.60 -11.63 11.88
N THR A 117 6.98 -12.86 12.17
CA THR A 117 6.46 -13.64 13.29
C THR A 117 6.68 -12.88 14.58
N LYS A 118 5.61 -12.66 15.33
CA LYS A 118 5.65 -12.05 16.67
C LYS A 118 5.29 -13.08 17.72
N THR A 119 5.86 -12.89 18.91
CA THR A 119 5.54 -13.68 20.11
C THR A 119 4.87 -12.80 21.16
N GLY A 120 4.05 -13.41 22.01
CA GLY A 120 3.36 -12.76 23.13
C GLY A 120 2.12 -11.94 22.75
N GLU A 121 1.66 -11.12 23.69
CA GLU A 121 0.44 -10.30 23.66
C GLU A 121 0.55 -9.10 22.69
N GLN A 122 0.81 -9.37 21.41
CA GLN A 122 0.87 -8.36 20.35
C GLN A 122 -0.40 -8.43 19.51
N PRO A 123 -0.96 -7.27 19.08
CA PRO A 123 -2.05 -7.25 18.12
C PRO A 123 -1.54 -7.63 16.72
N VAL A 124 -2.48 -7.91 15.81
CA VAL A 124 -2.18 -7.97 14.37
C VAL A 124 -1.72 -6.58 13.90
N GLY A 125 -0.78 -6.50 12.97
CA GLY A 125 -0.29 -5.20 12.48
C GLY A 125 0.62 -4.48 13.47
N PHE A 126 0.75 -3.15 13.35
CA PHE A 126 1.71 -2.38 14.14
C PHE A 126 1.01 -1.49 15.18
N LYS A 127 1.30 -1.75 16.45
CA LYS A 127 0.83 -0.94 17.58
C LYS A 127 1.61 0.38 17.67
N ARG A 128 0.89 1.49 17.67
CA ARG A 128 1.42 2.85 17.76
C ARG A 128 1.60 3.27 19.21
N ASP A 129 2.43 4.29 19.44
CA ASP A 129 2.61 4.91 20.77
C ASP A 129 1.29 5.42 21.36
N SER A 130 0.33 5.77 20.48
CA SER A 130 -1.02 6.18 20.88
C SER A 130 -1.89 5.04 21.42
N GLY A 131 -1.40 3.79 21.38
CA GLY A 131 -2.14 2.57 21.74
C GLY A 131 -2.98 2.00 20.61
N ARG A 132 -3.20 2.77 19.53
CA ARG A 132 -3.90 2.34 18.31
C ARG A 132 -3.08 1.34 17.53
N THR A 133 -3.73 0.58 16.66
CA THR A 133 -3.07 -0.30 15.70
C THR A 133 -3.54 0.01 14.29
N THR A 134 -2.59 -0.10 13.37
CA THR A 134 -2.88 -0.09 11.95
C THR A 134 -2.37 -1.38 11.31
N THR A 135 -3.26 -2.06 10.61
CA THR A 135 -2.96 -3.28 9.86
C THR A 135 -3.21 -3.03 8.38
N TRP A 136 -2.16 -3.13 7.59
CA TRP A 136 -2.26 -3.14 6.13
C TRP A 136 -2.57 -4.57 5.69
N ILE A 137 -3.68 -4.71 4.98
CA ILE A 137 -4.29 -5.96 4.57
C ILE A 137 -4.67 -5.89 3.09
N THR A 138 -5.02 -7.04 2.54
CA THR A 138 -5.85 -7.15 1.34
C THR A 138 -6.91 -8.23 1.55
N THR A 139 -7.80 -8.43 0.59
CA THR A 139 -8.81 -9.49 0.66
C THR A 139 -8.18 -10.85 0.38
N PHE A 140 -8.67 -11.90 1.03
CA PHE A 140 -8.23 -13.28 0.73
C PHE A 140 -8.41 -13.63 -0.75
N ASP A 141 -9.50 -13.18 -1.35
CA ASP A 141 -9.81 -13.39 -2.77
C ASP A 141 -8.67 -13.01 -3.72
N GLN A 142 -8.03 -11.86 -3.48
CA GLN A 142 -6.90 -11.37 -4.28
C GLN A 142 -5.61 -12.16 -4.05
N MET A 143 -5.47 -12.76 -2.86
CA MET A 143 -4.26 -13.45 -2.43
C MET A 143 -4.37 -14.98 -2.50
N GLU A 144 -5.54 -15.54 -2.78
CA GLU A 144 -5.76 -16.99 -2.74
C GLU A 144 -4.88 -17.74 -3.76
N ASN A 145 -4.45 -17.07 -4.85
CA ASN A 145 -3.51 -17.61 -5.82
C ASN A 145 -2.03 -17.42 -5.47
N GLY A 146 -1.72 -16.59 -4.48
CA GLY A 146 -0.36 -16.25 -4.07
C GLY A 146 0.29 -17.24 -3.10
N ASP A 147 -0.42 -18.32 -2.73
CA ASP A 147 -0.03 -19.39 -1.81
C ASP A 147 0.43 -19.00 -0.38
N THR A 148 1.43 -19.68 0.20
CA THR A 148 2.08 -19.33 1.46
C THR A 148 3.56 -18.92 1.28
N ASP A 149 4.01 -18.61 0.05
CA ASP A 149 5.35 -18.11 -0.22
C ASP A 149 5.46 -16.63 0.25
N PRO A 150 6.25 -16.37 1.31
CA PRO A 150 6.35 -15.03 1.87
C PRO A 150 7.05 -14.06 0.92
N LYS A 151 7.85 -14.54 -0.04
CA LYS A 151 8.53 -13.68 -1.01
C LYS A 151 7.55 -13.14 -2.04
N LEU A 152 6.62 -13.98 -2.51
CA LEU A 152 5.52 -13.55 -3.39
C LEU A 152 4.55 -12.63 -2.64
N PHE A 153 4.17 -12.96 -1.41
CA PHE A 153 3.32 -12.10 -0.59
C PHE A 153 3.94 -10.74 -0.27
N ASN A 154 5.25 -10.69 0.05
CA ASN A 154 5.94 -9.41 0.23
C ASN A 154 5.85 -8.57 -1.05
N ASP A 155 6.04 -9.18 -2.22
CA ASP A 155 5.99 -8.47 -3.50
C ASP A 155 4.59 -7.95 -3.83
N LEU A 156 3.56 -8.78 -3.62
CA LEU A 156 2.14 -8.40 -3.77
C LEU A 156 1.74 -7.27 -2.82
N ASN A 157 2.32 -7.23 -1.61
CA ASN A 157 2.14 -6.19 -0.60
C ASN A 157 3.18 -5.05 -0.68
N GLY A 158 4.05 -5.03 -1.70
CA GLY A 158 5.01 -3.94 -1.91
C GLY A 158 6.01 -3.79 -0.77
N MET A 159 6.19 -4.85 0.00
CA MET A 159 7.12 -4.96 1.11
C MET A 159 8.48 -5.47 0.63
N THR A 160 9.53 -5.07 1.33
CA THR A 160 10.89 -5.57 1.07
C THR A 160 11.07 -6.94 1.70
N TRP A 161 11.59 -7.88 0.92
CA TRP A 161 11.93 -9.22 1.38
C TRP A 161 13.09 -9.19 2.38
N ASP A 162 12.90 -9.87 3.51
CA ASP A 162 13.94 -10.12 4.51
C ASP A 162 14.10 -11.63 4.65
N ASP A 163 15.21 -12.15 4.13
CA ASP A 163 15.54 -13.57 4.10
C ASP A 163 15.92 -14.17 5.46
N LYS A 164 16.16 -13.30 6.47
CA LYS A 164 16.50 -13.70 7.84
C LYS A 164 15.29 -13.69 8.76
N ALA A 165 14.18 -13.12 8.34
CA ALA A 165 12.98 -13.05 9.16
C ALA A 165 12.15 -14.33 9.04
N GLU A 166 11.55 -14.75 10.15
CA GLU A 166 10.45 -15.71 10.13
C GLU A 166 9.17 -14.98 9.79
N TRP A 167 8.45 -15.42 8.76
CA TRP A 167 7.25 -14.77 8.28
C TRP A 167 6.01 -15.61 8.59
N GLU A 168 4.91 -14.93 8.87
CA GLU A 168 3.59 -15.53 9.07
C GLU A 168 2.54 -14.79 8.24
N ILE A 169 1.63 -15.56 7.66
CA ILE A 169 0.40 -15.08 7.07
C ILE A 169 -0.67 -15.13 8.15
N ILE A 170 -1.38 -14.03 8.33
CA ILE A 170 -2.52 -13.94 9.23
C ILE A 170 -3.76 -13.74 8.38
N ILE A 171 -4.66 -14.71 8.45
CA ILE A 171 -6.01 -14.60 7.91
C ILE A 171 -6.91 -14.12 9.04
N ILE A 172 -7.63 -13.03 8.80
CA ILE A 172 -8.61 -12.47 9.72
C ILE A 172 -10.00 -12.80 9.19
N ASP A 173 -10.77 -13.53 9.99
CA ASP A 173 -12.21 -13.68 9.76
C ASP A 173 -12.91 -12.47 10.37
N GLN A 174 -13.33 -11.56 9.51
CA GLN A 174 -14.05 -10.36 9.92
C GLN A 174 -15.46 -10.71 10.43
N GLY A 175 -16.01 -11.88 10.06
CA GLY A 175 -17.37 -12.30 10.39
C GLY A 175 -18.44 -11.30 9.93
N GLU A 176 -19.67 -11.41 10.46
CA GLU A 176 -20.69 -10.34 10.31
C GLU A 176 -20.43 -9.16 11.27
N TYR A 177 -19.66 -9.40 12.34
CA TYR A 177 -19.48 -8.46 13.46
C TYR A 177 -18.43 -7.37 13.22
N PHE A 178 -17.49 -7.51 12.28
CA PHE A 178 -16.58 -6.40 11.92
C PHE A 178 -17.31 -5.18 11.36
N LYS A 179 -18.57 -5.32 10.91
CA LYS A 179 -19.42 -4.19 10.54
C LYS A 179 -19.90 -3.39 11.76
N GLU A 180 -19.88 -3.98 12.96
CA GLU A 180 -20.45 -3.41 14.19
C GLU A 180 -19.38 -2.95 15.20
N ASP A 181 -18.18 -3.53 15.19
CA ASP A 181 -17.18 -3.40 16.28
C ASP A 181 -16.24 -2.17 16.20
N GLY A 182 -16.56 -1.17 15.38
CA GLY A 182 -15.87 0.12 15.38
C GLY A 182 -14.44 0.13 14.79
N ALA A 183 -13.92 -1.00 14.31
CA ALA A 183 -12.74 -1.04 13.45
C ALA A 183 -13.05 -0.37 12.10
N LEU A 184 -12.28 0.65 11.72
CA LEU A 184 -12.46 1.30 10.43
C LEU A 184 -11.63 0.55 9.39
N ALA A 185 -12.30 -0.21 8.53
CA ALA A 185 -11.70 -0.78 7.33
C ALA A 185 -11.94 0.15 6.14
N PHE A 186 -10.88 0.56 5.44
CA PHE A 186 -10.99 1.45 4.27
C PHE A 186 -9.86 1.22 3.27
N ILE A 187 -10.13 1.53 2.00
CA ILE A 187 -9.11 1.56 0.94
C ILE A 187 -8.33 2.87 1.10
N PRO A 188 -6.99 2.86 1.23
CA PRO A 188 -6.21 4.04 1.59
C PRO A 188 -5.95 4.93 0.36
N THR A 189 -7.02 5.48 -0.20
CA THR A 189 -6.93 6.59 -1.14
C THR A 189 -6.58 7.88 -0.39
N TYR A 190 -6.11 8.90 -1.10
CA TYR A 190 -5.91 10.23 -0.50
C TYR A 190 -7.16 10.76 0.19
N GLU A 191 -8.32 10.66 -0.47
CA GLU A 191 -9.61 11.11 0.04
C GLU A 191 -10.01 10.37 1.32
N ASN A 192 -10.00 9.02 1.28
CA ASN A 192 -10.39 8.21 2.44
C ASN A 192 -9.45 8.40 3.63
N THR A 193 -8.14 8.53 3.35
CA THR A 193 -7.15 8.77 4.39
C THR A 193 -7.31 10.16 5.02
N ALA A 194 -7.60 11.19 4.21
CA ALA A 194 -7.91 12.53 4.71
C ALA A 194 -9.16 12.53 5.61
N ALA A 195 -10.20 11.80 5.21
CA ALA A 195 -11.43 11.66 5.99
C ALA A 195 -11.19 10.97 7.34
N LEU A 196 -10.34 9.93 7.38
CA LEU A 196 -9.89 9.31 8.63
C LEU A 196 -9.21 10.34 9.54
N GLY A 197 -8.28 11.14 9.01
CA GLY A 197 -7.54 12.08 9.85
C GLY A 197 -8.39 13.21 10.38
N GLN A 198 -9.38 13.70 9.64
CA GLN A 198 -10.37 14.65 10.18
C GLN A 198 -11.13 14.06 11.37
N LYS A 199 -11.48 12.77 11.30
CA LYS A 199 -12.18 12.10 12.39
C LYS A 199 -11.28 11.86 13.61
N GLU A 200 -10.01 11.51 13.39
CA GLU A 200 -9.14 10.96 14.43
C GLU A 200 -8.06 11.92 14.94
N PHE A 201 -7.71 12.95 14.18
CA PHE A 201 -6.59 13.87 14.45
C PHE A 201 -7.00 15.36 14.49
N ALA A 202 -8.29 15.69 14.45
CA ALA A 202 -8.77 17.07 14.50
C ALA A 202 -8.47 17.83 15.80
N GLU A 203 -8.12 17.12 16.88
CA GLU A 203 -7.62 17.76 18.11
C GLU A 203 -6.15 18.21 17.96
N ASP A 204 -5.39 17.58 17.08
CA ASP A 204 -3.96 17.86 16.87
C ASP A 204 -3.73 18.91 15.76
N PHE A 205 -4.60 18.96 14.74
CA PHE A 205 -4.41 19.79 13.54
C PHE A 205 -5.74 20.33 12.98
N SER A 206 -5.67 21.44 12.23
CA SER A 206 -6.83 22.00 11.52
C SER A 206 -7.30 21.08 10.39
N GLU A 207 -8.58 21.21 10.01
CA GLU A 207 -9.16 20.52 8.86
C GLU A 207 -8.39 20.82 7.56
N GLU A 208 -8.02 22.08 7.35
CA GLU A 208 -7.22 22.53 6.20
C GLU A 208 -5.89 21.77 6.11
N ASN A 209 -5.16 21.66 7.23
CA ASN A 209 -3.90 20.91 7.25
C ASN A 209 -4.13 19.41 7.03
N LEU A 210 -5.16 18.83 7.64
CA LEU A 210 -5.44 17.39 7.53
C LEU A 210 -5.87 16.97 6.11
N GLN A 211 -6.59 17.84 5.40
CA GLN A 211 -6.98 17.64 4.00
C GLN A 211 -5.84 17.96 3.03
N GLY A 212 -5.20 19.13 3.19
CA GLY A 212 -4.21 19.63 2.23
C GLY A 212 -2.97 18.75 2.10
N VAL A 213 -2.62 18.00 3.16
CA VAL A 213 -1.43 17.14 3.18
C VAL A 213 -1.66 15.76 2.58
N MET A 214 -2.91 15.34 2.43
CA MET A 214 -3.28 14.06 1.81
C MET A 214 -3.55 14.27 0.32
N THR A 215 -2.52 14.69 -0.41
CA THR A 215 -2.59 14.90 -1.86
C THR A 215 -1.35 14.30 -2.55
N PRO A 216 -1.42 14.02 -3.87
CA PRO A 216 -0.25 13.61 -4.63
C PRO A 216 0.91 14.60 -4.53
N GLU A 217 0.60 15.90 -4.65
CA GLU A 217 1.58 16.99 -4.64
C GLU A 217 2.29 17.08 -3.28
N TYR A 218 1.53 17.05 -2.18
CA TYR A 218 2.12 17.13 -0.85
C TYR A 218 2.86 15.84 -0.49
N SER A 219 2.41 14.67 -0.93
CA SER A 219 3.14 13.41 -0.70
C SER A 219 4.52 13.41 -1.34
N GLN A 220 4.67 14.01 -2.53
CA GLN A 220 5.99 14.21 -3.14
C GLN A 220 6.86 15.19 -2.34
N GLN A 221 6.27 16.28 -1.83
CA GLN A 221 6.99 17.24 -0.96
C GLN A 221 7.47 16.57 0.32
N TYR A 222 6.57 15.85 1.00
CA TYR A 222 6.88 15.12 2.22
C TYR A 222 7.97 14.06 1.98
N ALA A 223 7.88 13.30 0.90
CA ALA A 223 8.89 12.31 0.54
C ALA A 223 10.28 12.94 0.35
N ARG A 224 10.37 14.12 -0.28
CA ARG A 224 11.63 14.87 -0.40
C ARG A 224 12.19 15.26 0.96
N VAL A 225 11.36 15.88 1.81
CA VAL A 225 11.79 16.36 3.14
C VAL A 225 12.23 15.21 4.04
N ILE A 226 11.48 14.10 4.07
CA ILE A 226 11.86 12.91 4.84
C ILE A 226 13.12 12.24 4.28
N SER A 227 13.31 12.24 2.96
CA SER A 227 14.54 11.70 2.35
C SER A 227 15.77 12.51 2.75
N GLU A 228 15.66 13.84 2.81
CA GLU A 228 16.73 14.71 3.33
C GLU A 228 17.04 14.39 4.79
N TYR A 229 16.01 14.31 5.64
CA TYR A 229 16.19 13.95 7.05
C TYR A 229 16.86 12.58 7.25
N LYS A 230 16.46 11.57 6.45
CA LYS A 230 17.08 10.24 6.46
C LYS A 230 18.53 10.26 5.97
N ALA A 231 18.84 11.06 4.96
CA ALA A 231 20.20 11.19 4.43
C ALA A 231 21.19 11.74 5.49
N ASP A 232 20.68 12.53 6.43
CA ASP A 232 21.44 13.04 7.57
C ASP A 232 21.47 12.05 8.77
N GLY A 233 20.98 10.82 8.58
CA GLY A 233 20.94 9.78 9.61
C GLY A 233 19.72 9.87 10.54
N GLY A 234 18.72 10.68 10.19
CA GLY A 234 17.47 10.81 10.93
C GLY A 234 16.58 9.59 10.83
N ASP A 235 15.98 9.20 11.95
CA ASP A 235 14.92 8.18 11.99
C ASP A 235 13.55 8.87 12.04
N PRO A 236 12.69 8.68 11.01
CA PRO A 236 11.36 9.29 10.97
C PRO A 236 10.40 8.78 12.04
N TYR A 237 10.73 7.71 12.76
CA TYR A 237 9.88 7.18 13.83
C TYR A 237 10.27 7.71 15.22
N LEU A 238 11.37 8.47 15.33
CA LEU A 238 11.72 9.20 16.55
C LEU A 238 11.02 10.56 16.58
N LYS A 239 9.76 10.57 17.05
CA LYS A 239 8.87 11.76 17.04
C LYS A 239 9.52 13.07 17.49
N ASN A 240 10.28 13.04 18.59
CA ASN A 240 10.93 14.25 19.11
C ASN A 240 12.03 14.78 18.17
N LYS A 241 12.74 13.89 17.47
CA LYS A 241 13.80 14.24 16.52
C LYS A 241 13.24 14.74 15.21
N VAL A 242 12.14 14.17 14.73
CA VAL A 242 11.43 14.72 13.57
C VAL A 242 10.89 16.12 13.86
N ARG A 243 10.33 16.33 15.05
CA ARG A 243 9.86 17.66 15.47
C ARG A 243 11.00 18.69 15.51
N GLU A 244 12.12 18.32 16.11
CA GLU A 244 13.33 19.15 16.16
C GLU A 244 13.79 19.51 14.73
N PHE A 245 13.92 18.52 13.85
CA PHE A 245 14.25 18.74 12.45
C PHE A 245 13.27 19.67 11.74
N ALA A 246 11.96 19.43 11.88
CA ALA A 246 10.92 20.24 11.25
C ALA A 246 10.98 21.71 11.70
N SER A 247 11.25 21.96 12.99
CA SER A 247 11.37 23.33 13.53
C SER A 247 12.56 24.12 12.98
N PHE A 248 13.62 23.44 12.53
CA PHE A 248 14.73 24.07 11.83
C PHE A 248 14.49 24.19 10.32
N LYS A 249 13.76 23.24 9.75
CA LYS A 249 13.50 23.17 8.30
C LYS A 249 12.48 24.20 7.83
N PHE A 250 11.41 24.40 8.61
CA PHE A 250 10.29 25.26 8.26
C PHE A 250 10.30 26.51 9.13
N THR A 251 10.34 27.67 8.48
CA THR A 251 10.27 28.98 9.14
C THR A 251 8.87 29.58 9.13
N ASP A 252 7.98 29.03 8.30
CA ASP A 252 6.56 29.36 8.26
C ASP A 252 5.77 28.33 9.08
N ASP A 253 4.91 28.82 9.97
CA ASP A 253 4.16 27.97 10.90
C ASP A 253 3.17 27.05 10.16
N ASN A 254 2.59 27.50 9.03
CA ASN A 254 1.67 26.67 8.27
C ASN A 254 2.41 25.51 7.57
N ASP A 255 3.60 25.77 7.00
CA ASP A 255 4.43 24.72 6.41
C ASP A 255 4.87 23.68 7.46
N TYR A 256 5.24 24.15 8.65
CA TYR A 256 5.56 23.28 9.78
C TYR A 256 4.37 22.42 10.19
N ASP A 257 3.20 23.03 10.38
CA ASP A 257 2.00 22.32 10.82
C ASP A 257 1.49 21.33 9.75
N ALA A 258 1.55 21.71 8.47
CA ALA A 258 1.25 20.80 7.37
C ALA A 258 2.22 19.60 7.36
N PHE A 259 3.51 19.83 7.57
CA PHE A 259 4.49 18.73 7.61
C PHE A 259 4.20 17.80 8.79
N MET A 260 3.92 18.37 9.96
CA MET A 260 3.62 17.60 11.17
C MET A 260 2.29 16.85 11.06
N ALA A 261 1.28 17.43 10.40
CA ALA A 261 0.02 16.74 10.08
C ALA A 261 0.28 15.56 9.14
N ARG A 262 1.05 15.75 8.07
CA ARG A 262 1.44 14.65 7.16
C ARG A 262 2.18 13.54 7.89
N HIS A 263 3.08 13.93 8.78
CA HIS A 263 3.90 13.02 9.57
C HIS A 263 3.07 12.27 10.63
N LYS A 264 2.00 12.86 11.15
CA LYS A 264 1.02 12.19 12.00
C LYS A 264 0.36 11.02 11.26
N TYR A 265 -0.04 11.20 10.00
CA TYR A 265 -0.54 10.09 9.19
C TYR A 265 0.53 9.00 8.98
N THR A 266 1.79 9.36 8.72
CA THR A 266 2.86 8.36 8.61
C THR A 266 3.04 7.57 9.89
N THR A 267 3.04 8.24 11.04
CA THR A 267 3.33 7.61 12.33
C THR A 267 2.14 6.83 12.89
N GLU A 268 0.90 7.22 12.60
CA GLU A 268 -0.30 6.52 13.10
C GLU A 268 -0.87 5.52 12.09
N VAL A 269 -0.98 5.92 10.82
CA VAL A 269 -1.62 5.14 9.76
C VAL A 269 -0.59 4.35 8.94
N GLY A 270 0.65 4.83 8.84
CA GLY A 270 1.71 4.15 8.07
C GLY A 270 1.84 4.65 6.63
N THR A 271 1.27 5.82 6.30
CA THR A 271 1.45 6.46 4.98
C THR A 271 2.85 7.05 4.85
N ASN A 272 3.86 6.21 4.61
CA ASN A 272 5.26 6.59 4.49
C ASN A 272 5.55 7.42 3.23
N GLU A 273 6.83 7.68 2.94
CA GLU A 273 7.25 8.45 1.76
C GLU A 273 6.94 7.79 0.40
N HIS A 274 6.54 6.52 0.39
CA HIS A 274 6.16 5.78 -0.81
C HIS A 274 4.65 5.69 -1.02
N PHE A 275 3.86 6.18 -0.06
CA PHE A 275 2.40 6.17 -0.15
C PHE A 275 1.92 6.94 -1.38
N SER A 276 1.22 6.26 -2.28
CA SER A 276 0.70 6.82 -3.52
C SER A 276 -0.76 7.26 -3.46
N GLY A 277 -1.52 6.84 -2.44
CA GLY A 277 -2.91 7.24 -2.25
C GLY A 277 -3.85 6.83 -3.38
N ASP A 278 -3.46 5.83 -4.17
CA ASP A 278 -4.23 5.24 -5.28
C ASP A 278 -4.94 3.94 -4.87
N GLY A 279 -4.82 3.52 -3.60
CA GLY A 279 -5.47 2.32 -3.07
C GLY A 279 -4.86 1.01 -3.57
N LEU A 280 -3.74 1.05 -4.28
CA LEU A 280 -3.08 -0.11 -4.87
C LEU A 280 -1.62 -0.18 -4.45
N THR A 281 -1.20 -1.40 -4.15
CA THR A 281 0.20 -1.67 -3.83
C THR A 281 1.06 -1.68 -5.09
N LYS A 282 2.27 -1.09 -5.02
CA LYS A 282 3.29 -1.23 -6.06
C LYS A 282 4.28 -2.34 -5.73
N THR A 283 4.39 -3.31 -6.63
CA THR A 283 5.32 -4.44 -6.50
C THR A 283 6.78 -3.99 -6.52
N LYS A 284 7.64 -4.73 -5.83
CA LYS A 284 9.10 -4.53 -5.80
C LYS A 284 9.82 -5.33 -6.90
N GLY A 285 9.17 -6.38 -7.41
CA GLY A 285 9.71 -7.33 -8.38
C GLY A 285 10.73 -8.30 -7.77
N GLU A 286 10.74 -8.45 -6.44
CA GLU A 286 11.73 -9.26 -5.73
C GLU A 286 11.41 -10.75 -5.83
N SER A 287 10.12 -11.12 -5.98
CA SER A 287 9.68 -12.51 -6.03
C SER A 287 10.20 -13.25 -7.26
N GLY A 288 10.27 -12.55 -8.40
CA GLY A 288 10.54 -13.13 -9.73
C GLY A 288 9.26 -13.45 -10.52
N TYR A 289 8.09 -13.38 -9.88
CA TYR A 289 6.79 -13.62 -10.51
C TYR A 289 6.17 -12.35 -11.10
N LEU A 290 6.43 -11.20 -10.49
CA LEU A 290 5.83 -9.92 -10.84
C LEU A 290 6.91 -8.93 -11.29
N ALA A 291 6.60 -8.11 -12.29
CA ALA A 291 7.52 -7.04 -12.67
C ALA A 291 7.42 -5.89 -11.66
N LYS A 292 8.54 -5.24 -11.36
CA LYS A 292 8.60 -4.08 -10.46
C LYS A 292 7.69 -2.95 -10.94
N GLY A 293 6.95 -2.36 -10.02
CA GLY A 293 6.13 -1.17 -10.25
C GLY A 293 4.76 -1.43 -10.87
N GLN A 294 4.37 -2.70 -11.05
CA GLN A 294 2.98 -3.07 -11.35
C GLN A 294 2.14 -3.04 -10.08
N HIS A 295 0.80 -3.05 -10.21
CA HIS A 295 -0.08 -3.20 -9.06
C HIS A 295 -0.13 -4.66 -8.61
N GLY A 296 0.13 -4.88 -7.31
CA GLY A 296 0.07 -6.19 -6.68
C GLY A 296 -1.36 -6.54 -6.27
N THR A 297 -1.90 -5.82 -5.29
CA THR A 297 -3.27 -5.97 -4.79
C THR A 297 -3.91 -4.62 -4.45
N LEU A 298 -5.22 -4.61 -4.27
CA LEU A 298 -5.96 -3.58 -3.55
C LEU A 298 -5.47 -3.52 -2.10
N GLU A 299 -5.05 -2.34 -1.68
CA GLU A 299 -4.69 -2.06 -0.30
C GLU A 299 -5.95 -1.83 0.51
N THR A 300 -5.95 -2.33 1.73
CA THR A 300 -6.97 -2.00 2.71
C THR A 300 -6.27 -1.81 4.05
N ILE A 301 -6.74 -0.84 4.81
CA ILE A 301 -6.27 -0.58 6.16
C ILE A 301 -7.39 -0.96 7.12
N ILE A 302 -7.05 -1.73 8.16
CA ILE A 302 -7.83 -1.81 9.39
C ILE A 302 -7.18 -0.87 10.40
N PHE A 303 -7.95 0.11 10.89
CA PHE A 303 -7.54 1.05 11.93
C PHE A 303 -8.33 0.79 13.22
N GLU A 304 -7.63 0.41 14.27
CA GLU A 304 -8.21 -0.02 15.55
C GLU A 304 -7.72 0.86 16.69
N LYS A 305 -8.64 1.35 17.53
CA LYS A 305 -8.29 2.18 18.70
C LYS A 305 -7.85 1.36 19.90
N SER A 306 -8.35 0.14 20.01
CA SER A 306 -8.09 -0.78 21.13
C SER A 306 -8.13 -2.21 20.59
N PRO A 307 -7.06 -2.64 19.88
CA PRO A 307 -7.01 -3.94 19.25
C PRO A 307 -6.91 -5.05 20.31
N GLU A 308 -7.56 -6.18 20.06
CA GLU A 308 -7.26 -7.43 20.75
C GLU A 308 -5.86 -7.92 20.39
N THR A 309 -5.29 -8.74 21.27
CA THR A 309 -4.06 -9.47 21.00
C THR A 309 -4.31 -10.62 20.02
N MET A 310 -3.27 -11.08 19.32
CA MET A 310 -3.38 -12.27 18.48
C MET A 310 -3.81 -13.51 19.26
N ASP A 311 -3.34 -13.67 20.51
CA ASP A 311 -3.71 -14.81 21.36
C ASP A 311 -5.22 -14.81 21.69
N GLU A 312 -5.81 -13.64 21.98
CA GLU A 312 -7.26 -13.49 22.20
C GLU A 312 -8.05 -13.80 20.93
N LEU A 313 -7.60 -13.27 19.79
CA LEU A 313 -8.21 -13.50 18.48
C LEU A 313 -8.15 -15.00 18.08
N GLU A 314 -7.03 -15.67 18.30
CA GLU A 314 -6.87 -17.10 18.06
C GLU A 314 -7.76 -17.93 18.99
N ALA A 315 -7.80 -17.59 20.28
CA ALA A 315 -8.59 -18.32 21.27
C ALA A 315 -10.09 -18.34 20.95
N ARG A 316 -10.61 -17.29 20.30
CA ARG A 316 -12.00 -17.20 19.84
C ARG A 316 -12.21 -17.57 18.37
N GLY A 317 -11.16 -18.02 17.66
CA GLY A 317 -11.23 -18.47 16.27
C GLY A 317 -11.45 -17.34 15.25
N ALA A 318 -11.05 -16.11 15.57
CA ALA A 318 -11.19 -14.95 14.69
C ALA A 318 -10.02 -14.78 13.71
N ILE A 319 -8.88 -15.40 14.01
CA ILE A 319 -7.74 -15.42 13.09
C ILE A 319 -7.19 -16.83 12.92
N LEU A 320 -6.54 -17.04 11.77
CA LEU A 320 -5.69 -18.20 11.49
C LEU A 320 -4.28 -17.70 11.17
N ARG A 321 -3.30 -18.20 11.91
CA ARG A 321 -1.87 -17.95 11.67
C ARG A 321 -1.26 -19.11 10.91
N ILE A 322 -0.56 -18.81 9.82
CA ILE A 322 0.10 -19.79 8.96
C ILE A 322 1.57 -19.40 8.84
N SER A 323 2.48 -20.27 9.27
CA SER A 323 3.91 -20.06 9.03
C SER A 323 4.19 -20.05 7.53
N ALA A 324 4.73 -18.94 7.02
CA ALA A 324 5.01 -18.77 5.61
C ALA A 324 6.35 -19.43 5.26
N LYS A 325 6.40 -20.14 4.12
CA LYS A 325 7.58 -20.90 3.70
C LYS A 325 7.87 -20.66 2.22
N VAL A 326 9.09 -20.23 1.93
CA VAL A 326 9.59 -20.07 0.56
C VAL A 326 9.45 -21.38 -0.21
N ILE A 327 9.03 -21.30 -1.46
CA ILE A 327 9.10 -22.43 -2.39
C ILE A 327 10.56 -22.56 -2.86
N VAL A 328 11.15 -23.74 -2.65
CA VAL A 328 12.54 -24.07 -3.04
C VAL A 328 12.54 -24.79 -4.38
#